data_AF-A0A2A2FFN3-F1
#
_entry.id   AF-A0A2A2FFN3-F1
#
_cell.length_a   1.000
_cell.length_b   1.000
_cell.length_c   1.000
_cell.angle_alpha   90.00
_cell.angle_beta   90.00
_cell.angle_gamma   90.00
#
_symmetry.space_group_name_H-M   'P 1'
#
loop_
_entity.id
_entity.type
_entity.pdbx_description
1 polymer ?
#
loop_
_entity_poly.entity_id
_entity_poly.type
_entity_poly.pdbx_seq_one_letter_code
_entity_poly.pdbx_strand_id
1 'polypeptide(L)'
;MPEPKSAFDATYPCDFYEPAELFEPDQMYTVPEIGRLLQGLEADAEVDPDTEAVLVDWAVPWVMVHAEDMVVGEPLEEDGPGYYGLAPHAIDDADSEDGA
;
A
#
# COMPACT_ATOMS: atom_id res chain seq x y z
N MET A 1 2.32 28.22 6.70
CA MET A 1 3.36 28.17 7.75
C MET A 1 3.04 27.00 8.66
N PRO A 2 4.01 26.38 9.35
CA PRO A 2 3.73 25.29 10.28
C PRO A 2 2.94 25.79 11.50
N GLU A 3 1.99 24.99 11.97
CA GLU A 3 1.18 25.27 13.16
C GLU A 3 1.72 24.55 14.41
N PRO A 4 1.66 25.14 15.61
CA PRO A 4 2.12 24.49 16.82
C PRO A 4 1.20 23.33 17.22
N LYS A 5 1.76 22.24 17.78
CA LYS A 5 0.97 21.08 18.24
C LYS A 5 -0.14 21.44 19.25
N SER A 6 0.05 22.51 20.03
CA SER A 6 -0.96 23.00 20.98
C SER A 6 -2.18 23.64 20.32
N ALA A 7 -2.18 23.85 19.00
CA ALA A 7 -3.34 24.31 18.25
C ALA A 7 -4.36 23.19 17.98
N PHE A 8 -4.02 21.94 18.29
CA PHE A 8 -4.86 20.78 18.05
C PHE A 8 -5.36 20.20 19.38
N ASP A 9 -6.66 19.95 19.47
CA ASP A 9 -7.30 19.37 20.67
C ASP A 9 -6.87 17.91 20.92
N ALA A 10 -6.41 17.22 19.88
CA ALA A 10 -5.90 15.86 19.94
C ALA A 10 -4.84 15.61 18.85
N THR A 11 -3.97 14.63 19.11
CA THR A 11 -3.05 14.06 18.12
C THR A 11 -3.16 12.55 18.15
N TYR A 12 -3.24 11.93 16.99
CA TYR A 12 -3.29 10.48 16.83
C TYR A 12 -1.95 9.97 16.29
N PRO A 13 -1.60 8.70 16.55
CA PRO A 13 -0.56 8.02 15.79
C PRO A 13 -0.82 8.13 14.28
N CYS A 14 0.25 8.17 13.49
CA CYS A 14 0.13 8.20 12.04
C CYS A 14 0.16 6.75 11.54
N ASP A 15 -0.98 6.08 11.68
CA ASP A 15 -1.13 4.68 11.29
C ASP A 15 -1.59 4.59 9.83
N PHE A 16 -0.93 3.75 9.05
CA PHE A 16 -1.26 3.44 7.66
C PHE A 16 -1.72 1.99 7.57
N TYR A 17 -2.40 1.64 6.49
CA TYR A 17 -2.77 0.24 6.22
C TYR A 17 -1.53 -0.64 6.20
N GLU A 18 -1.62 -1.81 6.82
CA GLU A 18 -0.66 -2.89 6.66
C GLU A 18 -0.93 -3.64 5.34
N PRO A 19 0.07 -4.29 4.71
CA PRO A 19 -0.15 -5.02 3.47
C PRO A 19 -1.29 -6.04 3.56
N ALA A 20 -1.40 -6.76 4.68
CA ALA A 20 -2.41 -7.80 4.86
C ALA A 20 -3.86 -7.24 4.92
N GLU A 21 -4.02 -5.97 5.27
CA GLU A 21 -5.31 -5.28 5.24
C GLU A 21 -5.67 -4.78 3.83
N LEU A 22 -4.66 -4.60 2.97
CA LEU A 22 -4.78 -3.93 1.68
C LEU A 22 -4.85 -4.91 0.49
N PHE A 23 -4.11 -6.01 0.57
CA PHE A 23 -3.93 -6.95 -0.54
C PHE A 23 -4.77 -8.20 -0.36
N GLU A 24 -5.25 -8.71 -1.49
CA GLU A 24 -5.78 -10.06 -1.55
C GLU A 24 -4.59 -11.07 -1.53
N PRO A 25 -4.63 -12.14 -0.71
CA PRO A 25 -3.52 -13.08 -0.53
C PRO A 25 -2.94 -13.70 -1.80
N ASP A 26 -3.80 -13.97 -2.79
CA ASP A 26 -3.44 -14.63 -4.04
C ASP A 26 -3.25 -13.65 -5.21
N GLN A 27 -3.23 -12.34 -4.96
CA GLN A 27 -3.09 -11.31 -5.98
C GLN A 27 -1.74 -10.60 -5.93
N MET A 28 -1.37 -10.02 -7.07
CA MET A 28 -0.14 -9.26 -7.25
C MET A 28 -0.48 -7.92 -7.91
N TYR A 29 0.10 -6.83 -7.42
CA TYR A 29 -0.22 -5.46 -7.77
C TYR A 29 1.02 -4.68 -8.20
N THR A 30 0.85 -3.78 -9.15
CA THR A 30 1.84 -2.77 -9.52
C THR A 30 1.80 -1.59 -8.54
N VAL A 31 2.87 -0.79 -8.47
CA VAL A 31 2.91 0.40 -7.60
C VAL A 31 1.75 1.39 -7.86
N PRO A 32 1.34 1.69 -9.11
CA PRO A 32 0.16 2.51 -9.36
C PRO A 32 -1.14 1.93 -8.76
N GLU A 33 -1.35 0.62 -8.87
CA GLU A 33 -2.50 -0.06 -8.28
C GLU A 33 -2.48 0.02 -6.75
N ILE A 34 -1.32 -0.18 -6.12
CA ILE A 34 -1.14 0.02 -4.67
C ILE A 34 -1.49 1.47 -4.27
N GLY A 35 -1.06 2.45 -5.07
CA GLY A 35 -1.40 3.87 -4.85
C GLY A 35 -2.92 4.11 -4.83
N ARG A 36 -3.68 3.46 -5.70
CA ARG A 36 -5.16 3.52 -5.70
C ARG A 36 -5.76 2.85 -4.47
N LEU A 37 -5.30 1.64 -4.13
CA LEU A 37 -5.77 0.90 -2.96
C LEU A 37 -5.56 1.71 -1.66
N LEU A 38 -4.40 2.38 -1.51
CA LEU A 38 -4.12 3.26 -0.36
C LEU A 38 -5.10 4.44 -0.24
N GLN A 39 -5.77 4.82 -1.32
CA GLN A 39 -6.85 5.83 -1.30
C GLN A 39 -8.25 5.22 -1.10
N GLY A 40 -8.35 3.91 -0.93
CA GLY A 40 -9.62 3.18 -0.87
C GLY A 40 -10.33 3.05 -2.23
N LEU A 41 -9.57 3.14 -3.32
CA LEU A 41 -10.07 2.92 -4.68
C LEU A 41 -9.82 1.47 -5.12
N GLU A 42 -10.57 1.00 -6.12
CA GLU A 42 -10.27 -0.27 -6.79
C GLU A 42 -8.94 -0.18 -7.57
N ALA A 43 -8.22 -1.30 -7.70
CA ALA A 43 -6.93 -1.34 -8.36
C ALA A 43 -6.99 -0.90 -9.85
N ASP A 44 -8.11 -1.14 -10.52
CA ASP A 44 -8.38 -0.77 -11.92
C ASP A 44 -9.15 0.54 -12.07
N ALA A 45 -9.32 1.31 -10.98
CA ALA A 45 -10.04 2.59 -11.04
C ALA A 45 -9.37 3.58 -12.01
N GLU A 46 -10.18 4.23 -12.84
CA GLU A 46 -9.71 5.28 -13.73
C GLU A 46 -9.32 6.52 -12.92
N VAL A 47 -8.05 6.91 -13.03
CA VAL A 47 -7.45 8.08 -12.36
C VAL A 47 -6.74 8.90 -13.42
N ASP A 48 -6.83 10.22 -13.35
CA ASP A 48 -6.11 11.06 -14.29
C ASP A 48 -4.58 10.97 -14.06
N PRO A 49 -3.75 11.17 -15.10
CA PRO A 49 -2.32 10.93 -15.01
C PRO A 49 -1.58 11.79 -13.97
N ASP A 50 -2.03 13.03 -13.73
CA ASP A 50 -1.37 13.92 -12.78
C ASP A 50 -1.66 13.46 -11.35
N THR A 51 -2.89 13.02 -11.07
CA THR A 51 -3.24 12.42 -9.80
C THR A 51 -2.51 11.08 -9.60
N GLU A 52 -2.47 10.21 -10.61
CA GLU A 52 -1.78 8.92 -10.54
C GLU A 52 -0.29 9.08 -10.19
N ALA A 53 0.39 10.07 -10.77
CA ALA A 53 1.79 10.36 -10.46
C ALA A 53 1.99 10.69 -8.96
N VAL A 54 1.08 11.47 -8.36
CA VAL A 54 1.13 11.79 -6.93
C VAL A 54 0.88 10.54 -6.07
N LEU A 55 -0.05 9.67 -6.47
CA LEU A 55 -0.33 8.43 -5.74
C LEU A 55 0.86 7.49 -5.77
N VAL A 56 1.53 7.35 -6.91
CA VAL A 56 2.75 6.54 -7.05
C VAL A 56 3.86 7.07 -6.15
N ASP A 57 4.07 8.39 -6.11
CA ASP A 57 5.08 9.02 -5.24
C ASP A 57 4.83 8.72 -3.75
N TRP A 58 3.57 8.52 -3.34
CA TRP A 58 3.22 8.15 -1.96
C TRP A 58 3.28 6.64 -1.72
N ALA A 59 2.94 5.83 -2.72
CA ALA A 59 2.97 4.39 -2.63
C ALA A 59 4.40 3.84 -2.52
N VAL A 60 5.38 4.43 -3.21
CA VAL A 60 6.77 3.95 -3.18
C VAL A 60 7.36 3.94 -1.76
N PRO A 61 7.29 5.02 -0.95
CA PRO A 61 7.72 4.98 0.44
C PRO A 61 7.02 3.91 1.27
N TRP A 62 5.72 3.71 1.08
CA TRP A 62 4.95 2.68 1.80
C TRP A 62 5.46 1.28 1.45
N VAL A 63 5.62 0.96 0.16
CA VAL A 63 6.18 -0.32 -0.30
C VAL A 63 7.58 -0.56 0.29
N MET A 64 8.41 0.48 0.36
CA MET A 64 9.76 0.36 0.92
C MET A 64 9.77 0.08 2.43
N VAL A 65 8.78 0.60 3.18
CA VAL A 65 8.65 0.39 4.62
C VAL A 65 8.12 -1.02 4.92
N HIS A 66 7.17 -1.51 4.13
CA HIS A 66 6.52 -2.81 4.35
C HIS A 66 7.13 -3.94 3.49
N ALA A 67 8.30 -3.73 2.89
CA ALA A 67 8.92 -4.66 1.96
C ALA A 67 9.21 -6.05 2.58
N GLU A 68 9.33 -6.16 3.90
CA GLU A 68 9.56 -7.43 4.59
C GLU A 68 8.33 -8.35 4.54
N ASP A 69 7.13 -7.80 4.42
CA ASP A 69 5.85 -8.53 4.37
C ASP A 69 5.33 -8.73 2.95
N MET A 70 6.15 -8.39 1.96
CA MET A 70 5.79 -8.42 0.56
C MET A 70 6.72 -9.36 -0.23
N VAL A 71 6.18 -9.92 -1.31
CA VAL A 71 6.95 -10.60 -2.37
C VAL A 71 6.92 -9.78 -3.63
N VAL A 72 7.98 -9.89 -4.45
CA VAL A 72 8.07 -9.23 -5.76
C VAL A 72 8.05 -10.26 -6.89
N GLY A 73 7.23 -10.00 -7.90
CA GLY A 73 7.15 -10.74 -9.15
C GLY A 73 7.80 -9.94 -10.29
N GLU A 74 8.45 -10.65 -11.21
CA GLU A 74 8.98 -10.05 -12.42
C GLU A 74 7.84 -9.46 -13.28
N PRO A 75 8.14 -8.46 -14.13
CA PRO A 75 7.20 -7.97 -15.12
C PRO A 75 6.65 -9.08 -16.01
N LEU A 76 5.36 -8.97 -16.38
CA LEU A 76 4.73 -9.90 -17.33
C LEU A 76 5.16 -9.64 -18.79
N GLU A 77 5.72 -8.45 -19.07
CA GLU A 77 6.22 -8.02 -20.36
C GLU A 77 7.61 -7.38 -20.20
N GLU A 78 8.45 -7.40 -21.24
CA GLU A 78 9.88 -6.99 -21.17
C GLU A 78 10.10 -5.58 -20.57
N ASP A 79 9.20 -4.64 -20.87
CA ASP A 79 9.24 -3.25 -20.38
C ASP A 79 8.12 -2.94 -19.36
N GLY A 80 7.47 -3.98 -18.81
CA GLY A 80 6.38 -3.85 -17.86
C GLY A 80 6.85 -3.51 -16.44
N PRO A 81 5.94 -3.07 -15.56
CA PRO A 81 6.24 -2.89 -14.14
C PRO A 81 6.42 -4.25 -13.44
N GLY A 82 7.22 -4.26 -12.37
CA GLY A 82 7.21 -5.36 -11.41
C GLY A 82 5.91 -5.38 -10.60
N TYR A 83 5.56 -6.55 -10.10
CA TYR A 83 4.36 -6.75 -9.29
C TYR A 83 4.74 -7.09 -7.85
N TYR A 84 3.86 -6.78 -6.90
CA TYR A 84 4.04 -7.00 -5.48
C TYR A 84 2.82 -7.66 -4.88
N GLY A 85 3.00 -8.62 -3.99
CA GLY A 85 1.90 -9.28 -3.29
C GLY A 85 2.30 -9.64 -1.86
N LEU A 86 1.42 -10.33 -1.14
CA LEU A 86 1.69 -10.71 0.25
C LEU A 86 2.72 -11.82 0.35
N ALA A 87 3.65 -11.65 1.29
CA ALA A 87 4.50 -12.74 1.69
C ALA A 87 3.69 -13.78 2.51
N PRO A 88 4.01 -15.08 2.39
CA PRO A 88 3.27 -16.13 3.10
C PRO A 88 3.15 -15.92 4.61
N HIS A 89 4.19 -15.39 5.27
CA HIS A 89 4.16 -15.17 6.72
C HIS A 89 3.21 -14.04 7.13
N ALA A 90 3.03 -13.03 6.28
CA ALA A 90 2.14 -11.91 6.57
C ALA A 90 0.65 -12.32 6.53
N ILE A 91 0.32 -13.39 5.79
CA ILE A 91 -1.03 -13.96 5.72
C ILE A 91 -1.36 -14.70 7.04
N ASP A 92 -0.41 -15.50 7.53
CA ASP A 92 -0.57 -16.29 8.76
C ASP A 92 -0.72 -15.40 10.01
N ASP A 93 -0.07 -14.23 10.03
CA ASP A 93 -0.18 -13.25 11.12
C ASP A 93 -1.55 -12.56 11.14
N ALA A 94 -2.12 -12.21 9.97
CA ALA A 94 -3.45 -11.59 9.89
C ALA A 94 -4.57 -12.52 10.38
N ASP A 95 -4.51 -13.83 10.04
CA ASP A 95 -5.47 -14.83 10.54
C ASP A 95 -5.34 -15.07 12.07
N SER A 96 -4.21 -14.70 12.67
CA SER A 96 -3.97 -14.84 14.11
C SER A 96 -4.56 -13.68 14.93
N GLU A 97 -4.79 -12.51 14.34
CA GLU A 97 -5.31 -11.32 15.03
C GLU A 97 -6.84 -11.30 15.15
N ASP A 98 -7.57 -12.05 14.32
CA ASP A 98 -9.04 -12.22 14.43
C ASP A 98 -9.46 -13.22 15.55
N GLY A 99 -8.48 -13.71 16.34
CA GLY A 99 -8.64 -14.79 17.32
C GLY A 99 -8.50 -14.42 18.81
N ALA A 100 -8.50 -13.14 19.18
CA ALA A 100 -8.28 -12.68 20.57
C ALA A 100 -9.51 -12.03 21.24
#